data_AF-A0A536ATC4-F1
#
_entry.id   AF-A0A536ATC4-F1
#
_cell.length_a   1.000
_cell.length_b   1.000
_cell.length_c   1.000
_cell.angle_alpha   90.00
_cell.angle_beta   90.00
_cell.angle_gamma   90.00
#
_symmetry.space_group_name_H-M   'P 1'
#
loop_
_entity.id
_entity.type
_entity.pdbx_description
1 polymer ?
#
loop_
_entity_poly.entity_id
_entity_poly.type
_entity_poly.pdbx_seq_one_letter_code
_entity_poly.pdbx_strand_id
1 'polypeptide(L)'
;MRLPQRPVSSIAVDRSNWRNAYVAYNGFDAATPNRPGHIFKTTDGGQSFQNMTSNLPDTPVNWLVLDPAYADTIYAGTDIGPFVSFNGGGHWYALGRNLPIVSVEQLNLDTFHRVLAGGTHGRGAWSLTDTSAPAPALVLSTVDAGVPVGPGSFIDYTLSLQNIGNGPATSVRITDPIPAHTSFVSADNGGRLEDGLVTWSGLNVPTGNPLVGGGHAAVHLRVRIDPSLSSSVKSIVNDGVQVRSAQHDSPSGSPTTTPIAPPFAVSISPSAQTGGALTGTTQSYTETVKNLGFTTDHYNLTSSGGTFATSFFDSTCTTSITATANLAAGATQDVCVKVAAPATAADGTSSTSTVTATSAGSPTVSASASITTIAVAVDTLLVDEDGSPANPDTSSFYDAALTGAGMAHDTWDLAAHPALPLKYMEAFKNIVWFTGISYPGPLLAYERSLAAYLDNGGHLMVSGQDILDQGAGTTDFVKNYLHVNWDGSETQNDIATANFHSVAGSLTDGIGTVARTPVLGTPFMDEITLNNAAPTRSPS
;
A
#
# COMPACT_ATOMS: atom_id res chain seq x y z
N MET A 1 -15.40 -11.72 30.93
CA MET A 1 -14.68 -11.14 32.09
C MET A 1 -13.97 -9.87 31.63
N ARG A 2 -13.87 -8.82 32.46
CA ARG A 2 -13.02 -7.66 32.14
C ARG A 2 -11.57 -7.97 32.48
N LEU A 3 -10.64 -7.63 31.60
CA LEU A 3 -9.20 -7.84 31.77
C LEU A 3 -8.61 -6.99 32.93
N PRO A 4 -7.42 -7.34 33.46
CA PRO A 4 -6.71 -6.51 34.43
C PRO A 4 -6.28 -5.17 33.82
N GLN A 5 -6.29 -4.12 34.63
CA GLN A 5 -5.74 -2.81 34.24
C GLN A 5 -4.22 -2.79 34.46
N ARG A 6 -3.52 -3.64 33.72
CA ARG A 6 -2.05 -3.74 33.70
C ARG A 6 -1.53 -3.60 32.27
N PRO A 7 -0.25 -3.25 32.08
CA PRO A 7 0.36 -3.24 30.75
C PRO A 7 0.21 -4.59 30.06
N VAL A 8 -0.35 -4.57 28.85
CA VAL A 8 -0.36 -5.72 27.94
C VAL A 8 1.02 -5.82 27.33
N SER A 9 1.66 -6.97 27.47
CA SER A 9 3.02 -7.22 26.97
C SER A 9 3.03 -7.97 25.64
N SER A 10 2.06 -8.86 25.42
CA SER A 10 1.98 -9.67 24.21
C SER A 10 0.55 -10.08 23.89
N ILE A 11 0.23 -10.17 22.60
CA ILE A 11 -1.01 -10.73 22.09
C ILE A 11 -0.61 -11.77 21.04
N ALA A 12 -0.95 -13.03 21.29
CA ALA A 12 -0.71 -14.13 20.34
C ALA A 12 -2.05 -14.60 19.77
N VAL A 13 -2.20 -14.46 18.46
CA VAL A 13 -3.45 -14.75 17.72
C VAL A 13 -3.24 -16.02 16.90
N ASP A 14 -4.24 -16.91 16.90
CA ASP A 14 -4.27 -18.07 16.01
C ASP A 14 -4.28 -17.59 14.55
N ARG A 15 -3.37 -18.14 13.74
CA ARG A 15 -3.15 -17.71 12.35
C ARG A 15 -4.31 -18.04 11.41
N SER A 16 -5.16 -19.00 11.80
CA SER A 16 -6.34 -19.41 11.02
C SER A 16 -7.62 -18.79 11.56
N ASN A 17 -7.72 -18.59 12.89
CA ASN A 17 -8.92 -18.05 13.52
C ASN A 17 -8.62 -16.90 14.49
N TRP A 18 -8.80 -15.65 14.03
CA TRP A 18 -8.56 -14.47 14.86
C TRP A 18 -9.43 -14.39 16.13
N ARG A 19 -10.53 -15.17 16.23
CA ARG A 19 -11.32 -15.24 17.47
C ARG A 19 -10.57 -15.91 18.60
N ASN A 20 -9.60 -16.78 18.30
CA ASN A 20 -8.75 -17.46 19.26
C ASN A 20 -7.47 -16.65 19.47
N ALA A 21 -7.35 -16.02 20.63
CA ALA A 21 -6.16 -15.27 20.98
C ALA A 21 -5.85 -15.38 22.47
N TYR A 22 -4.58 -15.20 22.80
CA TYR A 22 -4.08 -15.11 24.16
C TYR A 22 -3.45 -13.73 24.37
N VAL A 23 -3.71 -13.15 25.54
CA VAL A 23 -3.17 -11.85 25.97
C VAL A 23 -2.34 -12.07 27.22
N ALA A 24 -1.10 -11.60 27.19
CA ALA A 24 -0.19 -11.59 28.32
C ALA A 24 -0.10 -10.21 28.98
N TYR A 25 0.16 -10.23 30.28
CA TYR A 25 0.29 -9.05 31.11
C TYR A 25 1.63 -9.02 31.84
N ASN A 26 2.18 -7.81 31.94
CA ASN A 26 3.30 -7.52 32.82
C ASN A 26 2.80 -7.19 34.25
N GLY A 27 3.73 -6.96 35.18
CA GLY A 27 3.47 -6.65 36.59
C GLY A 27 3.03 -7.86 37.42
N PHE A 28 2.68 -7.59 38.67
CA PHE A 28 2.30 -8.61 39.67
C PHE A 28 0.82 -8.53 40.02
N ASP A 29 0.24 -9.61 40.50
CA ASP A 29 -1.17 -9.68 40.90
C ASP A 29 -1.54 -8.65 41.97
N ALA A 30 -0.58 -8.28 42.83
CA ALA A 30 -0.75 -7.23 43.84
C ALA A 30 -1.14 -5.85 43.26
N ALA A 31 -0.81 -5.56 41.99
CA ALA A 31 -1.21 -4.32 41.32
C ALA A 31 -2.68 -4.33 40.86
N THR A 32 -3.27 -5.52 40.67
CA THR A 32 -4.69 -5.70 40.34
C THR A 32 -5.31 -6.81 41.19
N PRO A 33 -5.43 -6.62 42.52
CA PRO A 33 -5.82 -7.69 43.45
C PRO A 33 -7.24 -8.21 43.22
N ASN A 34 -8.12 -7.38 42.65
CA ASN A 34 -9.48 -7.77 42.28
C ASN A 34 -9.56 -8.54 40.95
N ARG A 35 -8.45 -8.62 40.20
CA ARG A 35 -8.31 -9.26 38.89
C ARG A 35 -6.88 -9.82 38.71
N PRO A 36 -6.49 -10.84 39.49
CA PRO A 36 -5.18 -11.48 39.36
C PRO A 36 -5.08 -12.28 38.05
N GLY A 37 -3.86 -12.65 37.67
CA GLY A 37 -3.52 -13.45 36.51
C GLY A 37 -2.73 -12.71 35.43
N HIS A 38 -1.93 -13.46 34.69
CA HIS A 38 -0.96 -12.96 33.70
C HIS A 38 -1.31 -13.35 32.27
N ILE A 39 -2.07 -14.41 32.04
CA ILE A 39 -2.44 -14.88 30.69
C ILE A 39 -3.95 -15.05 30.61
N PHE A 40 -4.56 -14.49 29.57
CA PHE A 40 -6.01 -14.56 29.33
C PHE A 40 -6.29 -15.01 27.89
N LYS A 41 -7.24 -15.95 27.71
CA LYS A 41 -7.66 -16.46 26.40
C LYS A 41 -9.02 -15.89 26.01
N THR A 42 -9.18 -15.54 24.74
CA THR A 42 -10.48 -15.34 24.10
C THR A 42 -10.71 -16.39 23.02
N THR A 43 -11.98 -16.72 22.77
CA THR A 43 -12.44 -17.58 21.65
C THR A 43 -13.56 -16.89 20.84
N ASP A 44 -13.81 -15.60 21.12
CA ASP A 44 -14.89 -14.79 20.55
C ASP A 44 -14.38 -13.43 20.04
N GLY A 45 -13.07 -13.31 19.81
CA GLY A 45 -12.49 -12.08 19.27
C GLY A 45 -12.34 -10.95 20.28
N GLY A 46 -12.22 -11.28 21.56
CA GLY A 46 -12.01 -10.33 22.65
C GLY A 46 -13.28 -9.78 23.28
N GLN A 47 -14.46 -10.36 22.99
CA GLN A 47 -15.70 -10.00 23.68
C GLN A 47 -15.70 -10.55 25.12
N SER A 48 -15.12 -11.73 25.31
CA SER A 48 -14.91 -12.34 26.62
C SER A 48 -13.53 -13.01 26.72
N PHE A 49 -13.09 -13.14 27.97
CA PHE A 49 -11.77 -13.68 28.31
C PHE A 49 -11.88 -14.66 29.48
N GLN A 50 -11.09 -15.72 29.42
CA GLN A 50 -10.86 -16.71 30.47
C GLN A 50 -9.42 -16.57 30.99
N ASN A 51 -9.23 -16.59 32.31
CA ASN A 51 -7.89 -16.60 32.91
C ASN A 51 -7.23 -17.97 32.69
N MET A 52 -6.06 -17.98 32.06
CA MET A 52 -5.24 -19.16 31.73
C MET A 52 -3.88 -19.14 32.45
N THR A 53 -3.77 -18.40 33.56
CA THR A 53 -2.55 -18.33 34.37
C THR A 53 -2.27 -19.65 35.08
N SER A 54 -3.32 -20.30 35.61
CA SER A 54 -3.22 -21.61 36.28
C SER A 54 -2.10 -21.66 37.33
N ASN A 55 -1.14 -22.59 37.21
CA ASN A 55 0.01 -22.77 38.10
C ASN A 55 1.25 -21.93 37.71
N LEU A 56 1.13 -21.02 36.74
CA LEU A 56 2.22 -20.10 36.41
C LEU A 56 2.51 -19.22 37.64
N PRO A 57 3.79 -19.03 38.04
CA PRO A 57 4.13 -18.16 39.16
C PRO A 57 3.61 -16.74 38.97
N ASP A 58 3.44 -15.99 40.07
CA ASP A 58 3.11 -14.57 40.01
C ASP A 58 4.34 -13.76 39.55
N THR A 59 4.54 -13.73 38.23
CA THR A 59 5.68 -13.12 37.54
C THR A 59 5.18 -12.48 36.24
N PRO A 60 5.77 -11.36 35.80
CA PRO A 60 5.46 -10.80 34.49
C PRO A 60 5.65 -11.82 33.37
N VAL A 61 4.68 -11.85 32.46
CA VAL A 61 4.80 -12.58 31.18
C VAL A 61 5.08 -11.53 30.11
N ASN A 62 6.19 -11.67 29.38
CA ASN A 62 6.66 -10.68 28.41
C ASN A 62 6.29 -11.06 26.98
N TRP A 63 6.17 -12.35 26.67
CA TRP A 63 5.90 -12.81 25.32
C TRP A 63 5.14 -14.14 25.26
N LEU A 64 4.29 -14.31 24.25
CA LEU A 64 3.57 -15.56 23.97
C LEU A 64 3.81 -16.03 22.53
N VAL A 65 3.95 -17.34 22.34
CA VAL A 65 3.99 -17.98 21.01
C VAL A 65 3.03 -19.17 21.01
N LEU A 66 2.12 -19.22 20.03
CA LEU A 66 1.27 -20.38 19.77
C LEU A 66 1.96 -21.30 18.76
N ASP A 67 1.93 -22.60 18.99
CA ASP A 67 2.48 -23.60 18.06
C ASP A 67 1.40 -24.05 17.06
N PRO A 68 1.48 -23.69 15.76
CA PRO A 68 0.46 -24.08 14.78
C PRO A 68 0.52 -25.57 14.39
N ALA A 69 1.56 -26.32 14.77
CA ALA A 69 1.59 -27.77 14.60
C ALA A 69 0.82 -28.49 15.72
N TYR A 70 0.68 -27.84 16.88
CA TYR A 70 0.08 -28.41 18.09
C TYR A 70 -0.80 -27.36 18.76
N ALA A 71 -2.10 -27.35 18.44
CA ALA A 71 -3.04 -26.27 18.79
C ALA A 71 -3.13 -25.91 20.29
N ASP A 72 -2.80 -26.83 21.18
CA ASP A 72 -2.80 -26.62 22.63
C ASP A 72 -1.42 -26.28 23.21
N THR A 73 -0.38 -26.19 22.37
CA THR A 73 0.97 -25.86 22.80
C THR A 73 1.21 -24.35 22.76
N ILE A 74 1.59 -23.80 23.90
CA ILE A 74 1.86 -22.36 24.08
C ILE A 74 3.18 -22.19 24.80
N TYR A 75 4.06 -21.36 24.27
CA TYR A 75 5.31 -20.95 24.92
C TYR A 75 5.13 -19.54 25.51
N ALA A 76 5.60 -19.34 26.73
CA ALA A 76 5.57 -18.07 27.43
C ALA A 76 6.98 -17.65 27.85
N GLY A 77 7.39 -16.44 27.50
CA GLY A 77 8.58 -15.79 28.05
C GLY A 77 8.20 -15.02 29.32
N THR A 78 8.92 -15.22 30.41
CA THR A 78 8.65 -14.57 31.71
C THR A 78 9.93 -14.00 32.31
N ASP A 79 9.80 -13.20 33.37
CA ASP A 79 10.95 -12.63 34.11
C ASP A 79 11.84 -13.69 34.79
N ILE A 80 11.36 -14.92 34.93
CA ILE A 80 12.06 -16.04 35.58
C ILE A 80 12.35 -17.20 34.63
N GLY A 81 12.43 -16.91 33.32
CA GLY A 81 12.70 -17.89 32.28
C GLY A 81 11.44 -18.29 31.48
N PRO A 82 11.59 -19.18 30.48
CA PRO A 82 10.49 -19.57 29.63
C PRO A 82 9.68 -20.74 30.23
N PHE A 83 8.38 -20.75 29.92
CA PHE A 83 7.43 -21.81 30.26
C PHE A 83 6.74 -22.34 29.00
N VAL A 84 6.19 -23.55 29.10
CA VAL A 84 5.37 -24.18 28.07
C VAL A 84 4.12 -24.80 28.68
N SER A 85 3.00 -24.68 27.98
CA SER A 85 1.77 -25.44 28.23
C SER A 85 1.49 -26.34 27.03
N PHE A 86 0.94 -27.54 27.28
CA PHE A 86 0.52 -28.50 26.24
C PHE A 86 -1.00 -28.75 26.26
N ASN A 87 -1.75 -27.96 27.04
CA ASN A 87 -3.20 -28.07 27.22
C ASN A 87 -3.86 -26.67 27.19
N GLY A 88 -3.33 -25.79 26.34
CA GLY A 88 -3.90 -24.49 26.05
C GLY A 88 -3.81 -23.48 27.20
N GLY A 89 -2.90 -23.66 28.17
CA GLY A 89 -2.75 -22.83 29.36
C GLY A 89 -3.42 -23.40 30.62
N GLY A 90 -3.94 -24.63 30.57
CA GLY A 90 -4.49 -25.31 31.74
C GLY A 90 -3.44 -25.70 32.79
N HIS A 91 -2.20 -25.94 32.35
CA HIS A 91 -1.03 -26.22 33.20
C HIS A 91 0.27 -25.82 32.48
N TRP A 92 1.22 -25.26 33.23
CA TRP A 92 2.50 -24.74 32.75
C TRP A 92 3.68 -25.51 33.34
N TYR A 93 4.70 -25.71 32.52
CA TYR A 93 5.96 -26.35 32.87
C TYR A 93 7.12 -25.41 32.54
N ALA A 94 8.16 -25.38 33.37
CA ALA A 94 9.40 -24.70 33.00
C ALA A 94 9.97 -25.34 31.72
N LEU A 95 10.35 -24.52 30.74
CA LEU A 95 10.82 -24.99 29.45
C LEU A 95 12.33 -25.29 29.52
N GLY A 96 12.72 -26.51 29.15
CA GLY A 96 14.11 -26.94 29.13
C GLY A 96 14.72 -27.20 30.51
N ARG A 97 16.02 -27.58 30.55
CA ARG A 97 16.75 -27.91 31.79
C ARG A 97 17.90 -26.96 32.12
N ASN A 98 18.42 -26.23 31.15
CA ASN A 98 19.61 -25.38 31.27
C ASN A 98 19.38 -23.94 30.77
N LEU A 99 18.12 -23.55 30.57
CA LEU A 99 17.81 -22.17 30.21
C LEU A 99 18.01 -21.27 31.43
N PRO A 100 18.56 -20.08 31.26
CA PRO A 100 18.83 -19.20 32.38
C PRO A 100 17.53 -18.69 33.02
N ILE A 101 17.51 -18.62 34.35
CA ILE A 101 16.42 -18.03 35.14
C ILE A 101 16.60 -16.50 35.12
N VAL A 102 16.30 -15.90 33.97
CA VAL A 102 16.31 -14.44 33.74
C VAL A 102 15.13 -14.08 32.84
N SER A 103 14.84 -12.78 32.71
CA SER A 103 13.79 -12.32 31.81
C SER A 103 14.00 -12.80 30.38
N VAL A 104 12.93 -13.33 29.81
CA VAL A 104 12.81 -13.68 28.39
C VAL A 104 11.90 -12.65 27.74
N GLU A 105 12.50 -11.71 27.01
CA GLU A 105 11.79 -10.56 26.43
C GLU A 105 10.99 -10.95 25.18
N GLN A 106 11.50 -11.93 24.42
CA GLN A 106 10.85 -12.37 23.19
C GLN A 106 11.17 -13.84 22.89
N LEU A 107 10.19 -14.54 22.33
CA LEU A 107 10.33 -15.89 21.76
C LEU A 107 9.84 -15.88 20.31
N ASN A 108 10.43 -16.71 19.44
CA ASN A 108 9.94 -16.93 18.09
C ASN A 108 10.12 -18.39 17.68
N LEU A 109 9.11 -18.97 17.03
CA LEU A 109 9.11 -20.36 16.58
C LEU A 109 9.21 -20.41 15.06
N ASP A 110 10.31 -20.98 14.58
CA ASP A 110 10.40 -21.49 13.21
C ASP A 110 9.67 -22.83 13.16
N THR A 111 8.49 -22.84 12.55
CA THR A 111 7.61 -24.01 12.50
C THR A 111 8.12 -25.11 11.58
N PHE A 112 8.94 -24.75 10.58
CA PHE A 112 9.50 -25.70 9.63
C PHE A 112 10.79 -26.34 10.17
N HIS A 113 11.72 -25.55 10.70
CA HIS A 113 12.92 -26.11 11.32
C HIS A 113 12.67 -26.62 12.75
N ARG A 114 11.48 -26.37 13.31
CA ARG A 114 11.11 -26.68 14.70
C ARG A 114 12.12 -26.09 15.69
N VAL A 115 12.54 -24.85 15.45
CA VAL A 115 13.48 -24.13 16.31
C VAL A 115 12.75 -22.99 17.02
N LEU A 116 12.69 -23.06 18.35
CA LEU A 116 12.26 -21.96 19.19
C LEU A 116 13.48 -21.15 19.61
N ALA A 117 13.56 -19.90 19.20
CA ALA A 117 14.60 -18.96 19.61
C ALA A 117 14.06 -17.97 20.64
N GLY A 118 14.92 -17.51 21.55
CA GLY A 118 14.56 -16.56 22.59
C GLY A 118 15.68 -15.59 22.93
N GLY A 119 15.33 -14.32 23.12
CA GLY A 119 16.21 -13.28 23.65
C GLY A 119 16.09 -13.21 25.17
N THR A 120 17.23 -13.25 25.87
CA THR A 120 17.26 -13.20 27.34
C THR A 120 17.92 -11.92 27.84
N HIS A 121 17.44 -11.39 28.96
CA HIS A 121 18.05 -10.23 29.59
C HIS A 121 19.45 -10.56 30.14
N GLY A 122 20.48 -9.94 29.55
CA GLY A 122 21.87 -10.05 30.00
C GLY A 122 22.56 -11.39 29.75
N ARG A 123 21.94 -12.33 29.00
CA ARG A 123 22.50 -13.68 28.72
C ARG A 123 22.42 -14.12 27.27
N GLY A 124 22.24 -13.16 26.35
CA GLY A 124 22.29 -13.39 24.90
C GLY A 124 21.06 -14.11 24.35
N ALA A 125 21.23 -14.68 23.16
CA ALA A 125 20.20 -15.45 22.46
C ALA A 125 20.35 -16.95 22.74
N TRP A 126 19.21 -17.61 22.92
CA TRP A 126 19.10 -19.05 23.14
C TRP A 126 18.22 -19.67 22.07
N SER A 127 18.43 -20.95 21.79
CA SER A 127 17.53 -21.73 20.94
C SER A 127 17.30 -23.12 21.49
N LEU A 128 16.13 -23.66 21.18
CA LEU A 128 15.73 -25.03 21.45
C LEU A 128 15.22 -25.63 20.15
N THR A 129 15.82 -26.72 19.71
CA THR A 129 15.31 -27.51 18.59
C THR A 129 14.39 -28.59 19.13
N ASP A 130 13.13 -28.57 18.69
CA ASP A 130 12.20 -29.67 18.91
C ASP A 130 12.50 -30.81 17.93
N THR A 131 12.71 -32.00 18.48
CA THR A 131 13.10 -33.22 17.76
C THR A 131 11.95 -34.23 17.67
N SER A 132 10.73 -33.78 17.98
CA SER A 132 9.50 -34.54 17.78
C SER A 132 9.33 -34.98 16.32
N ALA A 133 8.46 -35.97 16.11
CA ALA A 133 8.19 -36.49 14.77
C ALA A 133 7.65 -35.37 13.85
N PRO A 134 8.04 -35.34 12.56
CA PRO A 134 7.57 -34.31 11.64
C PRO A 134 6.04 -34.22 11.61
N ALA A 135 5.51 -33.00 11.76
CA ALA A 135 4.09 -32.74 11.84
C ALA A 135 3.68 -31.58 10.91
N PRO A 136 2.48 -31.62 10.32
CA PRO A 136 1.96 -30.49 9.58
C PRO A 136 1.58 -29.35 10.54
N ALA A 137 1.71 -28.11 10.05
CA ALA A 137 1.21 -26.92 10.73
C ALA A 137 0.34 -26.17 9.73
N LEU A 138 -0.97 -26.31 9.84
CA LEU A 138 -1.91 -25.83 8.83
C LEU A 138 -2.39 -24.40 9.17
N VAL A 139 -2.37 -23.53 8.17
CA VAL A 139 -2.89 -22.16 8.23
C VAL A 139 -3.96 -22.02 7.16
N LEU A 140 -5.19 -21.74 7.60
CA LEU A 140 -6.35 -21.54 6.73
C LEU A 140 -6.64 -20.04 6.57
N SER A 141 -6.93 -19.62 5.34
CA SER A 141 -7.54 -18.32 5.06
C SER A 141 -8.75 -18.50 4.15
N THR A 142 -9.78 -17.68 4.38
CA THR A 142 -10.97 -17.63 3.54
C THR A 142 -11.16 -16.19 3.09
N VAL A 143 -11.23 -15.99 1.77
CA VAL A 143 -11.48 -14.68 1.15
C VAL A 143 -12.66 -14.81 0.20
N ASP A 144 -13.46 -13.75 0.08
CA ASP A 144 -14.36 -13.61 -1.06
C ASP A 144 -13.65 -12.91 -2.22
N ALA A 145 -14.28 -12.88 -3.40
CA ALA A 145 -13.72 -12.26 -4.59
C ALA A 145 -13.56 -10.72 -4.52
N GLY A 146 -13.99 -10.06 -3.43
CA GLY A 146 -13.86 -8.60 -3.26
C GLY A 146 -14.74 -7.77 -4.19
N VAL A 147 -15.74 -8.37 -4.84
CA VAL A 147 -16.68 -7.69 -5.73
C VAL A 147 -17.93 -7.22 -4.96
N PRO A 148 -18.55 -6.08 -5.31
CA PRO A 148 -19.82 -5.68 -4.73
C PRO A 148 -20.91 -6.74 -4.96
N VAL A 149 -21.59 -7.15 -3.90
CA VAL A 149 -22.67 -8.15 -3.96
C VAL A 149 -23.94 -7.63 -3.28
N GLY A 150 -25.08 -8.14 -3.73
CA GLY A 150 -26.37 -7.87 -3.13
C GLY A 150 -27.40 -8.98 -3.41
N PRO A 151 -28.69 -8.74 -3.15
CA PRO A 151 -29.73 -9.73 -3.35
C PRO A 151 -29.63 -10.42 -4.73
N GLY A 152 -29.60 -11.75 -4.75
CA GLY A 152 -29.51 -12.56 -5.97
C GLY A 152 -28.12 -12.70 -6.58
N SER A 153 -27.11 -11.96 -6.10
CA SER A 153 -25.71 -12.05 -6.54
C SER A 153 -25.06 -13.36 -6.09
N PHE A 154 -23.94 -13.70 -6.72
CA PHE A 154 -23.08 -14.80 -6.28
C PHE A 154 -21.97 -14.28 -5.37
N ILE A 155 -21.61 -15.06 -4.36
CA ILE A 155 -20.37 -14.90 -3.62
C ILE A 155 -19.48 -16.09 -3.94
N ASP A 156 -18.27 -15.81 -4.40
CA ASP A 156 -17.25 -16.78 -4.71
C ASP A 156 -16.18 -16.68 -3.61
N TYR A 157 -16.12 -17.72 -2.77
CA TYR A 157 -15.12 -17.86 -1.70
C TYR A 157 -13.95 -18.73 -2.16
N THR A 158 -12.74 -18.29 -1.86
CA THR A 158 -11.51 -19.10 -1.98
C THR A 158 -11.03 -19.44 -0.58
N LEU A 159 -11.00 -20.73 -0.26
CA LEU A 159 -10.45 -21.27 0.97
C LEU A 159 -9.05 -21.78 0.66
N SER A 160 -8.03 -21.11 1.20
CA SER A 160 -6.62 -21.43 0.99
C SER A 160 -6.02 -22.04 2.25
N LEU A 161 -5.42 -23.22 2.10
CA LEU A 161 -4.75 -23.94 3.16
C LEU A 161 -3.25 -23.98 2.86
N GLN A 162 -2.44 -23.50 3.78
CA GLN A 162 -0.98 -23.58 3.74
C GLN A 162 -0.47 -24.49 4.84
N ASN A 163 0.47 -25.36 4.53
CA ASN A 163 1.22 -26.15 5.49
C ASN A 163 2.59 -25.51 5.72
N ILE A 164 2.79 -24.90 6.89
CA ILE A 164 4.05 -24.27 7.31
C ILE A 164 4.88 -25.18 8.24
N GLY A 165 4.47 -26.45 8.36
CA GLY A 165 5.14 -27.46 9.18
C GLY A 165 6.13 -28.30 8.40
N ASN A 166 6.84 -29.16 9.13
CA ASN A 166 7.91 -30.01 8.61
C ASN A 166 7.44 -31.43 8.24
N GLY A 167 6.17 -31.76 8.50
CA GLY A 167 5.50 -32.99 8.07
C GLY A 167 4.39 -32.74 7.04
N PRO A 168 4.09 -33.70 6.15
CA PRO A 168 2.98 -33.58 5.22
C PRO A 168 1.63 -33.71 5.94
N ALA A 169 0.59 -33.06 5.42
CA ALA A 169 -0.79 -33.29 5.84
C ALA A 169 -1.50 -34.15 4.80
N THR A 170 -1.98 -35.33 5.22
CA THR A 170 -2.65 -36.29 4.35
C THR A 170 -4.10 -36.50 4.76
N SER A 171 -4.92 -36.96 3.81
CA SER A 171 -6.36 -37.17 4.02
C SER A 171 -7.04 -35.92 4.58
N VAL A 172 -6.60 -34.75 4.12
CA VAL A 172 -7.11 -33.47 4.58
C VAL A 172 -8.57 -33.35 4.17
N ARG A 173 -9.38 -32.96 5.15
CA ARG A 173 -10.80 -32.66 4.99
C ARG A 173 -11.05 -31.21 5.36
N ILE A 174 -11.62 -30.45 4.43
CA ILE A 174 -12.12 -29.09 4.69
C ILE A 174 -13.65 -29.17 4.73
N THR A 175 -14.26 -28.53 5.71
CA THR A 175 -15.72 -28.39 5.78
C THR A 175 -16.12 -26.94 5.96
N ASP A 176 -17.14 -26.49 5.22
CA ASP A 176 -17.64 -25.12 5.25
C ASP A 176 -19.18 -25.11 5.29
N PRO A 177 -19.82 -24.58 6.36
CA PRO A 177 -21.27 -24.42 6.41
C PRO A 177 -21.75 -23.43 5.34
N ILE A 178 -22.92 -23.66 4.74
CA ILE A 178 -23.52 -22.67 3.85
C ILE A 178 -23.88 -21.42 4.67
N PRO A 179 -23.36 -20.22 4.31
CA PRO A 179 -23.67 -18.99 5.03
C PRO A 179 -25.17 -18.71 5.07
N ALA A 180 -25.64 -18.13 6.18
CA ALA A 180 -27.03 -17.73 6.32
C ALA A 180 -27.46 -16.78 5.18
N HIS A 181 -28.73 -16.89 4.75
CA HIS A 181 -29.30 -16.14 3.63
C HIS A 181 -28.67 -16.42 2.26
N THR A 182 -27.96 -17.53 2.13
CA THR A 182 -27.43 -17.99 0.85
C THR A 182 -27.86 -19.42 0.53
N SER A 183 -27.70 -19.80 -0.73
CA SER A 183 -27.91 -21.15 -1.23
C SER A 183 -26.65 -21.64 -1.93
N PHE A 184 -26.33 -22.92 -1.77
CA PHE A 184 -25.21 -23.54 -2.47
C PHE A 184 -25.39 -23.48 -3.99
N VAL A 185 -24.31 -23.18 -4.72
CA VAL A 185 -24.28 -23.19 -6.18
C VAL A 185 -23.31 -24.25 -6.68
N SER A 186 -22.06 -24.18 -6.24
CA SER A 186 -21.03 -25.13 -6.66
C SER A 186 -19.86 -25.17 -5.67
N ALA A 187 -19.16 -26.28 -5.65
CA ALA A 187 -17.84 -26.42 -5.03
C ALA A 187 -16.92 -27.14 -6.03
N ASP A 188 -15.67 -26.70 -6.11
CA ASP A 188 -14.67 -27.35 -6.96
C ASP A 188 -14.07 -28.59 -6.26
N ASN A 189 -13.09 -29.23 -6.90
CA ASN A 189 -12.25 -30.27 -6.32
C ASN A 189 -13.00 -31.41 -5.62
N GLY A 190 -14.19 -31.75 -6.15
CA GLY A 190 -15.04 -32.81 -5.63
C GLY A 190 -15.75 -32.46 -4.31
N GLY A 191 -15.82 -31.18 -3.94
CA GLY A 191 -16.60 -30.70 -2.80
C GLY A 191 -18.07 -31.07 -2.92
N ARG A 192 -18.65 -31.61 -1.84
CA ARG A 192 -20.05 -32.07 -1.81
C ARG A 192 -20.81 -31.40 -0.69
N LEU A 193 -22.01 -30.93 -1.01
CA LEU A 193 -22.97 -30.45 -0.02
C LEU A 193 -23.75 -31.64 0.56
N GLU A 194 -23.78 -31.75 1.88
CA GLU A 194 -24.64 -32.66 2.63
C GLU A 194 -25.09 -31.96 3.92
N ASP A 195 -26.39 -31.97 4.22
CA ASP A 195 -26.98 -31.35 5.42
C ASP A 195 -26.53 -29.89 5.71
N GLY A 196 -26.38 -29.08 4.66
CA GLY A 196 -25.98 -27.68 4.78
C GLY A 196 -24.48 -27.45 4.99
N LEU A 197 -23.67 -28.51 4.91
CA LEU A 197 -22.21 -28.47 5.07
C LEU A 197 -21.53 -28.93 3.78
N VAL A 198 -20.67 -28.09 3.21
CA VAL A 198 -19.83 -28.47 2.07
C VAL A 198 -18.58 -29.16 2.59
N THR A 199 -18.24 -30.32 2.04
CA THR A 199 -17.07 -31.11 2.42
C THR A 199 -16.17 -31.39 1.23
N TRP A 200 -14.88 -31.05 1.33
CA TRP A 200 -13.80 -31.55 0.48
C TRP A 200 -12.99 -32.57 1.26
N SER A 201 -12.74 -33.74 0.68
CA SER A 201 -12.06 -34.85 1.36
C SER A 201 -10.91 -35.40 0.53
N GLY A 202 -9.91 -35.97 1.19
CA GLY A 202 -8.79 -36.63 0.53
C GLY A 202 -7.78 -35.68 -0.09
N LEU A 203 -7.77 -34.41 0.34
CA LEU A 203 -6.76 -33.45 -0.09
C LEU A 203 -5.40 -33.85 0.48
N ASN A 204 -4.35 -33.63 -0.30
CA ASN A 204 -2.97 -33.83 0.15
C ASN A 204 -2.26 -32.48 0.11
N VAL A 205 -1.70 -32.07 1.24
CA VAL A 205 -0.98 -30.81 1.37
C VAL A 205 0.46 -31.14 1.80
N PRO A 206 1.43 -31.11 0.86
CA PRO A 206 2.80 -31.48 1.17
C PRO A 206 3.43 -30.53 2.20
N THR A 207 4.62 -30.84 2.66
CA THR A 207 5.40 -29.94 3.52
C THR A 207 5.68 -28.61 2.81
N GLY A 208 5.47 -27.49 3.49
CA GLY A 208 5.84 -26.19 2.94
C GLY A 208 7.33 -25.94 3.09
N ASN A 209 8.05 -25.85 1.97
CA ASN A 209 9.41 -25.35 2.00
C ASN A 209 9.36 -23.81 2.05
N PRO A 210 9.91 -23.16 3.11
CA PRO A 210 9.88 -21.71 3.26
C PRO A 210 10.58 -20.93 2.14
N LEU A 211 11.49 -21.56 1.39
CA LEU A 211 12.32 -20.92 0.37
C LEU A 211 11.78 -21.06 -1.07
N VAL A 212 10.95 -22.07 -1.33
CA VAL A 212 10.55 -22.43 -2.71
C VAL A 212 9.04 -22.25 -2.92
N GLY A 213 8.28 -22.02 -1.86
CA GLY A 213 6.82 -22.10 -1.90
C GLY A 213 6.39 -23.56 -2.06
N GLY A 214 5.55 -24.04 -1.16
CA GLY A 214 5.10 -25.43 -1.17
C GLY A 214 4.08 -25.67 -0.07
N GLY A 215 3.36 -26.79 -0.15
CA GLY A 215 2.37 -27.14 0.84
C GLY A 215 1.12 -26.28 0.81
N HIS A 216 0.57 -26.03 -0.37
CA HIS A 216 -0.68 -25.29 -0.51
C HIS A 216 -1.78 -26.15 -1.14
N ALA A 217 -3.01 -25.97 -0.68
CA ALA A 217 -4.21 -26.40 -1.37
C ALA A 217 -5.23 -25.26 -1.33
N ALA A 218 -5.99 -25.10 -2.40
CA ALA A 218 -7.11 -24.18 -2.44
C ALA A 218 -8.34 -24.91 -2.94
N VAL A 219 -9.48 -24.55 -2.37
CA VAL A 219 -10.81 -24.99 -2.82
C VAL A 219 -11.73 -23.79 -2.90
N HIS A 220 -12.72 -23.86 -3.77
CA HIS A 220 -13.63 -22.77 -4.08
C HIS A 220 -15.06 -23.16 -3.76
N LEU A 221 -15.75 -22.27 -3.04
CA LEU A 221 -17.17 -22.38 -2.73
C LEU A 221 -17.92 -21.22 -3.37
N ARG A 222 -18.91 -21.54 -4.19
CA ARG A 222 -19.84 -20.55 -4.73
C ARG A 222 -21.20 -20.69 -4.09
N VAL A 223 -21.71 -19.58 -3.58
CA VAL A 223 -23.08 -19.47 -3.04
C VAL A 223 -23.84 -18.34 -3.72
N ARG A 224 -25.17 -18.40 -3.68
CA ARG A 224 -26.05 -17.35 -4.19
C ARG A 224 -26.82 -16.72 -3.03
N ILE A 225 -26.75 -15.40 -2.92
CA ILE A 225 -27.52 -14.62 -1.96
C ILE A 225 -29.01 -14.72 -2.31
N ASP A 226 -29.87 -14.88 -1.31
CA ASP A 226 -31.32 -14.88 -1.48
C ASP A 226 -31.77 -13.62 -2.25
N PRO A 227 -32.46 -13.75 -3.42
CA PRO A 227 -33.01 -12.61 -4.16
C PRO A 227 -34.01 -11.76 -3.36
N SER A 228 -34.59 -12.32 -2.30
CA SER A 228 -35.55 -11.67 -1.40
C SER A 228 -34.94 -11.21 -0.07
N LEU A 229 -33.60 -11.11 0.00
CA LEU A 229 -32.88 -10.69 1.20
C LEU A 229 -33.44 -9.38 1.79
N SER A 230 -33.76 -9.42 3.09
CA SER A 230 -34.23 -8.25 3.83
C SER A 230 -33.19 -7.12 3.81
N SER A 231 -33.64 -5.88 3.63
CA SER A 231 -32.79 -4.68 3.68
C SER A 231 -32.15 -4.42 5.06
N SER A 232 -32.61 -5.12 6.11
CA SER A 232 -31.98 -5.11 7.43
C SER A 232 -30.67 -5.89 7.50
N VAL A 233 -30.45 -6.85 6.58
CA VAL A 233 -29.20 -7.61 6.50
C VAL A 233 -28.16 -6.76 5.76
N LYS A 234 -27.02 -6.51 6.41
CA LYS A 234 -25.96 -5.63 5.88
C LYS A 234 -24.71 -6.37 5.40
N SER A 235 -24.61 -7.66 5.70
CA SER A 235 -23.52 -8.52 5.27
C SER A 235 -23.94 -9.98 5.28
N ILE A 236 -23.23 -10.78 4.48
CA ILE A 236 -23.20 -12.24 4.61
C ILE A 236 -21.94 -12.61 5.37
N VAL A 237 -22.06 -13.49 6.35
CA VAL A 237 -20.91 -13.95 7.14
C VAL A 237 -20.72 -15.43 6.86
N ASN A 238 -19.61 -15.78 6.21
CA ASN A 238 -19.15 -17.15 6.12
C ASN A 238 -18.34 -17.48 7.37
N ASP A 239 -18.75 -18.48 8.15
CA ASP A 239 -18.17 -18.81 9.44
C ASP A 239 -18.33 -20.29 9.74
N GLY A 240 -17.44 -20.83 10.57
CA GLY A 240 -17.45 -22.24 10.95
C GLY A 240 -16.67 -23.15 10.01
N VAL A 241 -15.81 -22.60 9.15
CA VAL A 241 -14.87 -23.41 8.36
C VAL A 241 -13.99 -24.24 9.29
N GLN A 242 -13.83 -25.53 9.01
CA GLN A 242 -12.96 -26.44 9.77
C GLN A 242 -12.06 -27.22 8.85
N VAL A 243 -10.85 -27.50 9.34
CA VAL A 243 -9.90 -28.40 8.69
C VAL A 243 -9.66 -29.59 9.60
N ARG A 244 -9.49 -30.77 9.01
CA ARG A 244 -8.99 -31.98 9.68
C ARG A 244 -7.94 -32.66 8.83
N SER A 245 -6.94 -33.28 9.44
CA SER A 245 -5.91 -34.10 8.79
C SER A 245 -5.76 -35.44 9.51
N ALA A 246 -5.11 -36.43 8.89
CA ALA A 246 -4.85 -37.71 9.54
C ALA A 246 -3.88 -37.60 10.74
N GLN A 247 -3.03 -36.56 10.74
CA GLN A 247 -1.97 -36.36 11.71
C GLN A 247 -2.47 -35.67 12.98
N HIS A 248 -3.33 -34.65 12.85
CA HIS A 248 -3.83 -33.84 13.96
C HIS A 248 -5.22 -33.26 13.69
N ASP A 249 -6.01 -33.06 14.75
CA ASP A 249 -7.19 -32.18 14.74
C ASP A 249 -6.72 -30.76 14.38
N SER A 250 -7.39 -30.15 13.40
CA SER A 250 -6.82 -29.00 12.67
C SER A 250 -7.59 -27.69 12.90
N PRO A 251 -7.13 -26.55 12.36
CA PRO A 251 -7.63 -25.25 12.77
C PRO A 251 -9.08 -25.02 12.34
N SER A 252 -9.73 -24.10 13.06
CA SER A 252 -10.93 -23.44 12.57
C SER A 252 -10.54 -22.22 11.73
N GLY A 253 -11.39 -21.85 10.78
CA GLY A 253 -11.22 -20.63 10.00
C GLY A 253 -11.82 -19.41 10.72
N SER A 254 -11.23 -18.26 10.44
CA SER A 254 -11.79 -16.96 10.76
C SER A 254 -13.09 -16.74 9.98
N PRO A 255 -14.10 -16.06 10.56
CA PRO A 255 -15.26 -15.64 9.80
C PRO A 255 -14.86 -14.64 8.71
N THR A 256 -15.40 -14.81 7.50
CA THR A 256 -15.28 -13.88 6.37
C THR A 256 -16.58 -13.12 6.22
N THR A 257 -16.52 -11.79 6.34
CA THR A 257 -17.71 -10.92 6.24
C THR A 257 -17.73 -10.23 4.88
N THR A 258 -18.73 -10.52 4.08
CA THR A 258 -18.98 -9.91 2.77
C THR A 258 -20.08 -8.85 2.90
N PRO A 259 -19.78 -7.55 2.79
CA PRO A 259 -20.78 -6.49 2.90
C PRO A 259 -21.79 -6.52 1.74
N ILE A 260 -23.05 -6.19 2.04
CA ILE A 260 -24.07 -5.98 1.01
C ILE A 260 -23.95 -4.56 0.46
N ALA A 261 -23.60 -4.47 -0.82
CA ALA A 261 -23.53 -3.22 -1.55
C ALA A 261 -24.95 -2.68 -1.87
N PRO A 262 -25.11 -1.37 -2.11
CA PRO A 262 -26.33 -0.84 -2.73
C PRO A 262 -26.45 -1.32 -4.19
N PRO A 263 -27.66 -1.28 -4.80
CA PRO A 263 -27.85 -1.69 -6.19
C PRO A 263 -27.02 -0.85 -7.16
N PHE A 264 -26.94 0.47 -6.91
CA PHE A 264 -26.17 1.41 -7.69
C PHE A 264 -25.25 2.20 -6.75
N ALA A 265 -23.97 2.23 -7.08
CA ALA A 265 -22.97 3.12 -6.48
C ALA A 265 -21.82 3.27 -7.46
N VAL A 266 -21.12 4.40 -7.39
CA VAL A 266 -20.04 4.73 -8.32
C VAL A 266 -18.97 5.51 -7.60
N SER A 267 -17.72 5.37 -8.05
CA SER A 267 -16.64 6.29 -7.74
C SER A 267 -15.94 6.74 -9.01
N ILE A 268 -15.37 7.93 -8.94
CA ILE A 268 -14.42 8.46 -9.92
C ILE A 268 -13.11 8.75 -9.19
N SER A 269 -11.99 8.42 -9.80
CA SER A 269 -10.66 8.54 -9.19
C SER A 269 -9.63 8.90 -10.25
N PRO A 270 -8.66 9.77 -9.96
CA PRO A 270 -8.45 10.47 -8.69
C PRO A 270 -9.55 11.50 -8.36
N SER A 271 -9.71 11.88 -7.10
CA SER A 271 -10.74 12.85 -6.69
C SER A 271 -10.44 14.27 -7.16
N ALA A 272 -9.19 14.58 -7.45
CA ALA A 272 -8.77 15.84 -8.05
C ALA A 272 -7.49 15.67 -8.89
N GLN A 273 -7.38 16.47 -9.94
CA GLN A 273 -6.16 16.62 -10.74
C GLN A 273 -5.91 18.09 -11.05
N THR A 274 -4.63 18.46 -11.14
CA THR A 274 -4.20 19.77 -11.63
C THR A 274 -3.19 19.57 -12.75
N GLY A 275 -3.28 20.37 -13.80
CA GLY A 275 -2.35 20.36 -14.92
C GLY A 275 -2.33 21.68 -15.67
N GLY A 276 -1.48 21.78 -16.69
CA GLY A 276 -1.35 22.95 -17.55
C GLY A 276 -1.77 22.61 -18.97
N ALA A 277 -2.20 23.61 -19.72
CA ALA A 277 -2.45 23.48 -21.15
C ALA A 277 -1.90 24.72 -21.85
N LEU A 278 -1.06 24.53 -22.88
CA LEU A 278 -0.69 25.63 -23.76
C LEU A 278 -1.95 26.28 -24.33
N THR A 279 -2.00 27.62 -24.34
CA THR A 279 -3.14 28.36 -24.90
C THR A 279 -3.42 27.93 -26.34
N GLY A 280 -4.68 27.65 -26.66
CA GLY A 280 -5.10 27.12 -27.96
C GLY A 280 -4.93 25.60 -28.12
N THR A 281 -4.43 24.90 -27.09
CA THR A 281 -4.27 23.44 -27.09
C THR A 281 -5.21 22.77 -26.08
N THR A 282 -5.04 21.46 -25.89
CA THR A 282 -5.88 20.66 -25.01
C THR A 282 -5.01 19.79 -24.13
N GLN A 283 -5.25 19.83 -22.81
CA GLN A 283 -4.64 18.92 -21.86
C GLN A 283 -5.54 17.70 -21.65
N SER A 284 -4.93 16.53 -21.55
CA SER A 284 -5.62 15.27 -21.26
C SER A 284 -5.35 14.81 -19.84
N TYR A 285 -6.40 14.35 -19.17
CA TYR A 285 -6.41 13.78 -17.82
C TYR A 285 -7.05 12.38 -17.89
N THR A 286 -6.65 11.48 -17.01
CA THR A 286 -7.26 10.14 -16.92
C THR A 286 -8.05 10.03 -15.63
N GLU A 287 -9.33 9.67 -15.75
CA GLU A 287 -10.24 9.40 -14.63
C GLU A 287 -10.73 7.95 -14.71
N THR A 288 -10.60 7.18 -13.63
CA THR A 288 -11.11 5.82 -13.51
C THR A 288 -12.51 5.85 -12.89
N VAL A 289 -13.52 5.45 -13.65
CA VAL A 289 -14.88 5.23 -13.16
C VAL A 289 -15.02 3.78 -12.71
N LYS A 290 -15.48 3.54 -11.47
CA LYS A 290 -15.69 2.20 -10.90
C LYS A 290 -17.14 2.01 -10.49
N ASN A 291 -17.73 0.87 -10.90
CA ASN A 291 -19.01 0.43 -10.37
C ASN A 291 -18.84 -0.15 -8.96
N LEU A 292 -19.39 0.52 -7.95
CA LEU A 292 -19.40 0.07 -6.55
C LEU A 292 -20.73 -0.58 -6.16
N GLY A 293 -21.73 -0.57 -7.04
CA GLY A 293 -23.00 -1.27 -6.85
C GLY A 293 -22.93 -2.71 -7.32
N PHE A 294 -23.89 -3.53 -6.87
CA PHE A 294 -23.98 -4.93 -7.30
C PHE A 294 -24.73 -5.12 -8.63
N THR A 295 -25.39 -4.08 -9.15
CA THR A 295 -26.07 -4.13 -10.46
C THR A 295 -25.12 -3.67 -11.55
N THR A 296 -25.13 -4.35 -12.70
CA THR A 296 -24.43 -3.85 -13.90
C THR A 296 -25.05 -2.53 -14.34
N ASP A 297 -24.22 -1.54 -14.62
CA ASP A 297 -24.67 -0.18 -14.94
C ASP A 297 -23.71 0.48 -15.93
N HIS A 298 -24.12 1.59 -16.54
CA HIS A 298 -23.22 2.52 -17.22
C HIS A 298 -23.41 3.92 -16.66
N TYR A 299 -22.39 4.75 -16.80
CA TYR A 299 -22.36 6.05 -16.16
C TYR A 299 -22.28 7.16 -17.19
N ASN A 300 -23.29 8.03 -17.19
CA ASN A 300 -23.32 9.23 -18.02
C ASN A 300 -22.28 10.22 -17.51
N LEU A 301 -21.47 10.76 -18.42
CA LEU A 301 -20.36 11.65 -18.13
C LEU A 301 -20.77 13.09 -18.44
N THR A 302 -20.58 13.96 -17.46
CA THR A 302 -20.90 15.39 -17.59
C THR A 302 -19.81 16.24 -16.93
N SER A 303 -19.66 17.48 -17.38
CA SER A 303 -18.77 18.46 -16.77
C SER A 303 -19.54 19.75 -16.48
N SER A 304 -19.24 20.41 -15.36
CA SER A 304 -19.82 21.71 -15.02
C SER A 304 -18.81 22.62 -14.30
N GLY A 305 -19.15 23.90 -14.16
CA GLY A 305 -18.33 24.90 -13.45
C GLY A 305 -17.32 25.60 -14.35
N GLY A 306 -16.30 24.87 -14.81
CA GLY A 306 -15.13 25.41 -15.51
C GLY A 306 -15.43 26.30 -16.70
N THR A 307 -14.54 27.27 -16.94
CA THR A 307 -14.55 28.20 -18.08
C THR A 307 -13.91 27.62 -19.34
N PHE A 308 -13.11 26.55 -19.21
CA PHE A 308 -12.46 25.86 -20.33
C PHE A 308 -13.32 24.70 -20.82
N ALA A 309 -13.39 24.52 -22.14
CA ALA A 309 -14.22 23.49 -22.73
C ALA A 309 -13.71 22.10 -22.34
N THR A 310 -14.59 21.29 -21.74
CA THR A 310 -14.28 19.95 -21.24
C THR A 310 -15.03 18.90 -22.06
N SER A 311 -14.36 17.81 -22.43
CA SER A 311 -14.91 16.72 -23.25
C SER A 311 -14.36 15.37 -22.83
N PHE A 312 -15.09 14.30 -23.11
CA PHE A 312 -14.77 12.94 -22.66
C PHE A 312 -14.46 12.01 -23.84
N PHE A 313 -13.46 11.16 -23.65
CA PHE A 313 -12.96 10.19 -24.62
C PHE A 313 -12.73 8.83 -23.96
N ASP A 314 -12.64 7.79 -24.79
CA ASP A 314 -12.17 6.46 -24.37
C ASP A 314 -10.76 6.49 -23.72
N SER A 315 -10.34 5.36 -23.15
CA SER A 315 -9.05 5.25 -22.45
C SER A 315 -7.84 5.51 -23.35
N THR A 316 -8.00 5.45 -24.67
CA THR A 316 -6.97 5.79 -25.66
C THR A 316 -6.98 7.26 -26.08
N CYS A 317 -7.87 8.10 -25.51
CA CYS A 317 -8.03 9.52 -25.82
C CYS A 317 -8.38 9.81 -27.30
N THR A 318 -8.99 8.86 -28.01
CA THR A 318 -9.21 8.94 -29.47
C THR A 318 -10.67 9.09 -29.85
N THR A 319 -11.57 8.33 -29.22
CA THR A 319 -12.99 8.30 -29.59
C THR A 319 -13.79 9.03 -28.52
N SER A 320 -14.60 10.02 -28.92
CA SER A 320 -15.43 10.76 -27.98
C SER A 320 -16.54 9.88 -27.42
N ILE A 321 -16.79 10.00 -26.12
CA ILE A 321 -17.83 9.26 -25.40
C ILE A 321 -18.68 10.23 -24.57
N THR A 322 -19.92 9.86 -24.29
CA THR A 322 -20.81 10.57 -23.36
C THR A 322 -21.20 9.73 -22.14
N ALA A 323 -20.80 8.46 -22.14
CA ALA A 323 -21.00 7.52 -21.05
C ALA A 323 -19.93 6.43 -21.07
N THR A 324 -19.74 5.74 -19.96
CA THR A 324 -18.96 4.50 -19.91
C THR A 324 -19.65 3.37 -20.70
N ALA A 325 -18.93 2.28 -20.97
CA ALA A 325 -19.53 1.00 -21.28
C ALA A 325 -20.33 0.46 -20.08
N ASN A 326 -21.07 -0.63 -20.28
CA ASN A 326 -21.69 -1.36 -19.18
C ASN A 326 -20.59 -1.98 -18.29
N LEU A 327 -20.53 -1.52 -17.05
CA LEU A 327 -19.62 -1.99 -16.02
C LEU A 327 -20.36 -2.97 -15.10
N ALA A 328 -19.92 -4.23 -15.09
CA ALA A 328 -20.36 -5.19 -14.09
C ALA A 328 -19.95 -4.73 -12.67
N ALA A 329 -20.51 -5.37 -11.63
CA ALA A 329 -20.17 -5.05 -10.25
C ALA A 329 -18.65 -5.12 -10.02
N GLY A 330 -18.05 -4.05 -9.50
CA GLY A 330 -16.61 -3.95 -9.22
C GLY A 330 -15.75 -3.61 -10.44
N ALA A 331 -16.29 -3.64 -11.66
CA ALA A 331 -15.56 -3.31 -12.88
C ALA A 331 -15.25 -1.81 -12.98
N THR A 332 -14.19 -1.50 -13.71
CA THR A 332 -13.70 -0.14 -13.94
C THR A 332 -13.61 0.18 -15.43
N GLN A 333 -13.65 1.47 -15.76
CA GLN A 333 -13.24 2.00 -17.04
C GLN A 333 -12.48 3.31 -16.84
N ASP A 334 -11.31 3.40 -17.47
CA ASP A 334 -10.59 4.66 -17.60
C ASP A 334 -11.22 5.52 -18.69
N VAL A 335 -11.37 6.80 -18.39
CA VAL A 335 -11.94 7.84 -19.23
C VAL A 335 -10.90 8.92 -19.41
N CYS A 336 -10.63 9.30 -20.65
CA CYS A 336 -9.78 10.42 -20.95
C CYS A 336 -10.60 11.72 -20.97
N VAL A 337 -10.32 12.62 -20.03
CA VAL A 337 -10.94 13.96 -19.97
C VAL A 337 -10.02 14.96 -20.66
N LYS A 338 -10.53 15.62 -21.69
CA LYS A 338 -9.82 16.66 -22.44
C LYS A 338 -10.34 18.03 -22.07
N VAL A 339 -9.45 18.91 -21.61
CA VAL A 339 -9.74 20.30 -21.26
C VAL A 339 -8.98 21.24 -22.20
N ALA A 340 -9.72 22.03 -22.98
CA ALA A 340 -9.15 22.94 -23.98
C ALA A 340 -8.97 24.35 -23.42
N ALA A 341 -7.72 24.81 -23.31
CA ALA A 341 -7.41 26.19 -22.94
C ALA A 341 -7.64 27.09 -24.18
N PRO A 342 -8.50 28.12 -24.10
CA PRO A 342 -8.70 29.04 -25.21
C PRO A 342 -7.40 29.74 -25.62
N ALA A 343 -7.19 29.96 -26.92
CA ALA A 343 -6.04 30.72 -27.41
C ALA A 343 -6.00 32.18 -26.88
N THR A 344 -7.13 32.68 -26.39
CA THR A 344 -7.28 34.02 -25.81
C THR A 344 -7.17 34.03 -24.28
N ALA A 345 -6.96 32.88 -23.63
CA ALA A 345 -6.79 32.84 -22.19
C ALA A 345 -5.50 33.57 -21.80
N ALA A 346 -5.55 34.39 -20.76
CA ALA A 346 -4.34 34.96 -20.19
C ALA A 346 -3.53 33.85 -19.51
N ASP A 347 -2.22 33.99 -19.53
CA ASP A 347 -1.32 33.13 -18.78
C ASP A 347 -1.72 33.04 -17.29
N GLY A 348 -1.57 31.86 -16.69
CA GLY A 348 -1.93 31.59 -15.30
C GLY A 348 -3.45 31.50 -15.05
N THR A 349 -4.30 31.74 -16.05
CA THR A 349 -5.75 31.61 -15.88
C THR A 349 -6.10 30.16 -15.56
N SER A 350 -6.63 29.93 -14.36
CA SER A 350 -7.09 28.61 -13.93
C SER A 350 -8.55 28.39 -14.28
N SER A 351 -8.87 27.15 -14.62
CA SER A 351 -10.24 26.69 -14.86
C SER A 351 -10.45 25.35 -14.18
N THR A 352 -11.40 25.30 -13.24
CA THR A 352 -11.72 24.07 -12.53
C THR A 352 -13.08 23.54 -12.98
N SER A 353 -13.07 22.40 -13.66
CA SER A 353 -14.25 21.66 -14.07
C SER A 353 -14.56 20.54 -13.07
N THR A 354 -15.81 20.44 -12.64
CA THR A 354 -16.31 19.27 -11.93
C THR A 354 -16.77 18.25 -12.95
N VAL A 355 -16.03 17.15 -13.11
CA VAL A 355 -16.45 16.00 -13.92
C VAL A 355 -17.28 15.05 -13.08
N THR A 356 -18.38 14.55 -13.62
CA THR A 356 -19.36 13.75 -12.88
C THR A 356 -19.76 12.52 -13.68
N ALA A 357 -19.66 11.35 -13.06
CA ALA A 357 -20.20 10.09 -13.54
C ALA A 357 -21.53 9.82 -12.82
N THR A 358 -22.63 9.76 -13.57
CA THR A 358 -23.99 9.56 -13.03
C THR A 358 -24.55 8.22 -13.47
N SER A 359 -25.03 7.41 -12.53
CA SER A 359 -25.65 6.11 -12.79
C SER A 359 -26.84 6.24 -13.75
N ALA A 360 -26.86 5.43 -14.80
CA ALA A 360 -28.00 5.37 -15.71
C ALA A 360 -29.19 4.64 -15.07
N GLY A 361 -28.92 3.59 -14.27
CA GLY A 361 -29.94 2.85 -13.54
C GLY A 361 -30.56 3.60 -12.35
N SER A 362 -29.87 4.59 -11.79
CA SER A 362 -30.37 5.45 -10.70
C SER A 362 -29.77 6.86 -10.77
N PRO A 363 -30.40 7.80 -11.50
CA PRO A 363 -29.84 9.14 -11.77
C PRO A 363 -29.55 10.02 -10.54
N THR A 364 -29.98 9.64 -9.35
CA THR A 364 -29.61 10.30 -8.08
C THR A 364 -28.26 9.86 -7.53
N VAL A 365 -27.66 8.79 -8.07
CA VAL A 365 -26.37 8.23 -7.68
C VAL A 365 -25.31 8.74 -8.65
N SER A 366 -24.33 9.48 -8.13
CA SER A 366 -23.22 10.01 -8.91
C SER A 366 -21.96 10.13 -8.06
N ALA A 367 -20.82 10.24 -8.74
CA ALA A 367 -19.54 10.62 -8.14
C ALA A 367 -18.86 11.66 -9.03
N SER A 368 -18.10 12.55 -8.40
CA SER A 368 -17.44 13.66 -9.10
C SER A 368 -15.98 13.79 -8.71
N ALA A 369 -15.18 14.28 -9.65
CA ALA A 369 -13.79 14.69 -9.45
C ALA A 369 -13.60 16.12 -9.95
N SER A 370 -12.60 16.81 -9.41
CA SER A 370 -12.25 18.16 -9.80
C SER A 370 -11.01 18.16 -10.71
N ILE A 371 -11.13 18.69 -11.91
CA ILE A 371 -9.99 18.86 -12.82
C ILE A 371 -9.70 20.35 -12.96
N THR A 372 -8.53 20.77 -12.52
CA THR A 372 -8.03 22.13 -12.67
C THR A 372 -7.00 22.18 -13.79
N THR A 373 -7.26 23.00 -14.80
CA THR A 373 -6.33 23.27 -15.89
C THR A 373 -5.91 24.74 -15.85
N ILE A 374 -4.61 24.98 -15.86
CA ILE A 374 -4.01 26.30 -15.89
C ILE A 374 -3.58 26.60 -17.33
N ALA A 375 -4.02 27.73 -17.88
CA ALA A 375 -3.58 28.17 -19.19
C ALA A 375 -2.12 28.62 -19.13
N VAL A 376 -1.30 28.12 -20.06
CA VAL A 376 0.12 28.46 -20.20
C VAL A 376 0.31 29.14 -21.56
N ALA A 377 0.81 30.37 -21.57
CA ALA A 377 1.07 31.15 -22.77
C ALA A 377 2.56 31.35 -23.04
N VAL A 378 3.43 30.79 -22.18
CA VAL A 378 4.89 30.87 -22.27
C VAL A 378 5.51 29.49 -22.42
N ASP A 379 6.74 29.43 -22.93
CA ASP A 379 7.44 28.17 -23.17
C ASP A 379 8.32 27.73 -21.98
N THR A 380 8.55 28.60 -20.99
CA THR A 380 9.53 28.38 -19.92
C THR A 380 8.88 28.48 -18.54
N LEU A 381 9.12 27.48 -17.69
CA LEU A 381 8.76 27.50 -16.28
C LEU A 381 10.00 27.66 -15.43
N LEU A 382 9.99 28.65 -14.55
CA LEU A 382 10.96 28.86 -13.50
C LEU A 382 10.42 28.22 -12.20
N VAL A 383 11.12 27.22 -11.65
CA VAL A 383 10.73 26.54 -10.41
C VAL A 383 11.62 27.02 -9.28
N ASP A 384 10.99 27.61 -8.28
CA ASP A 384 11.61 28.14 -7.07
C ASP A 384 11.47 27.14 -5.91
N GLU A 385 12.60 26.57 -5.47
CA GLU A 385 12.69 25.64 -4.35
C GLU A 385 13.54 26.18 -3.18
N ASP A 386 13.93 27.46 -3.19
CA ASP A 386 14.88 27.98 -2.21
C ASP A 386 14.25 28.77 -1.05
N GLY A 387 12.91 28.84 -1.01
CA GLY A 387 12.03 29.70 -0.19
C GLY A 387 12.14 29.64 1.34
N SER A 388 13.31 29.30 1.89
CA SER A 388 13.66 29.51 3.29
C SER A 388 13.83 31.00 3.61
N PRO A 389 13.07 31.56 4.58
CA PRO A 389 13.25 32.95 5.02
C PRO A 389 14.60 33.23 5.70
N ALA A 390 15.41 32.19 5.93
CA ALA A 390 16.74 32.29 6.54
C ALA A 390 17.87 32.48 5.51
N ASN A 391 17.59 32.34 4.22
CA ASN A 391 18.59 32.33 3.16
C ASN A 391 18.29 33.38 2.07
N PRO A 392 19.28 33.83 1.30
CA PRO A 392 19.04 34.73 0.17
C PRO A 392 18.22 34.00 -0.89
N ASP A 393 16.99 34.47 -1.11
CA ASP A 393 16.12 34.07 -2.21
C ASP A 393 16.83 34.39 -3.54
N THR A 394 17.12 33.33 -4.31
CA THR A 394 17.87 33.42 -5.57
C THR A 394 16.96 33.59 -6.79
N SER A 395 15.63 33.56 -6.60
CA SER A 395 14.62 33.68 -7.68
C SER A 395 14.83 34.91 -8.54
N SER A 396 15.13 36.06 -7.91
CA SER A 396 15.34 37.34 -8.58
C SER A 396 16.49 37.34 -9.59
N PHE A 397 17.49 36.47 -9.42
CA PHE A 397 18.60 36.36 -10.37
C PHE A 397 18.22 35.58 -11.63
N TYR A 398 17.46 34.49 -11.48
CA TYR A 398 16.97 33.71 -12.61
C TYR A 398 15.89 34.47 -13.38
N ASP A 399 14.95 35.12 -12.68
CA ASP A 399 13.96 36.01 -13.29
C ASP A 399 14.62 37.13 -14.10
N ALA A 400 15.61 37.83 -13.52
CA ALA A 400 16.34 38.88 -14.21
C ALA A 400 17.12 38.36 -15.43
N ALA A 401 17.67 37.14 -15.35
CA ALA A 401 18.41 36.54 -16.45
C ALA A 401 17.50 36.12 -17.61
N LEU A 402 16.38 35.45 -17.33
CA LEU A 402 15.40 35.06 -18.34
C LEU A 402 14.78 36.31 -18.99
N THR A 403 14.41 37.29 -18.18
CA THR A 403 13.90 38.59 -18.67
C THR A 403 14.94 39.31 -19.52
N GLY A 404 16.21 39.34 -19.10
CA GLY A 404 17.32 39.94 -19.84
C GLY A 404 17.61 39.24 -21.17
N ALA A 405 17.35 37.92 -21.25
CA ALA A 405 17.42 37.13 -22.48
C ALA A 405 16.17 37.28 -23.36
N GLY A 406 15.13 38.02 -22.93
CA GLY A 406 13.88 38.17 -23.65
C GLY A 406 12.99 36.92 -23.60
N MET A 407 13.21 36.04 -22.63
CA MET A 407 12.42 34.82 -22.44
C MET A 407 11.25 35.09 -21.52
N ALA A 408 10.04 35.04 -22.09
CA ALA A 408 8.82 35.00 -21.30
C ALA A 408 8.77 33.68 -20.52
N HIS A 409 8.43 33.77 -19.24
CA HIS A 409 8.42 32.64 -18.33
C HIS A 409 7.38 32.83 -17.22
N ASP A 410 6.95 31.71 -16.65
CA ASP A 410 6.14 31.65 -15.44
C ASP A 410 6.99 31.20 -14.28
N THR A 411 6.53 31.48 -13.05
CA THR A 411 7.21 31.04 -11.83
C THR A 411 6.31 30.14 -11.00
N TRP A 412 6.86 29.03 -10.51
CA TRP A 412 6.24 28.14 -9.55
C TRP A 412 7.05 28.08 -8.26
N ASP A 413 6.52 28.68 -7.21
CA ASP A 413 7.11 28.68 -5.86
C ASP A 413 6.67 27.44 -5.09
N LEU A 414 7.61 26.55 -4.77
CA LEU A 414 7.37 25.31 -4.04
C LEU A 414 7.15 25.53 -2.53
N ALA A 415 7.58 26.65 -1.96
CA ALA A 415 7.23 27.01 -0.58
C ALA A 415 5.74 27.39 -0.48
N ALA A 416 5.22 28.10 -1.48
CA ALA A 416 3.79 28.42 -1.59
C ALA A 416 2.95 27.22 -2.09
N HIS A 417 3.49 26.45 -3.02
CA HIS A 417 2.82 25.38 -3.74
C HIS A 417 3.70 24.12 -3.84
N PRO A 418 3.79 23.32 -2.77
CA PRO A 418 4.75 22.21 -2.65
C PRO A 418 4.49 21.01 -3.56
N ALA A 419 3.50 21.09 -4.46
CA ALA A 419 3.16 20.03 -5.38
C ALA A 419 3.13 20.58 -6.80
N LEU A 420 4.23 20.40 -7.54
CA LEU A 420 4.32 20.74 -8.96
C LEU A 420 3.77 19.57 -9.81
N PRO A 421 2.60 19.72 -10.47
CA PRO A 421 1.99 18.61 -11.20
C PRO A 421 2.74 18.30 -12.51
N LEU A 422 2.96 17.02 -12.82
CA LEU A 422 3.57 16.60 -14.10
C LEU A 422 2.83 17.18 -15.31
N LYS A 423 1.48 17.17 -15.29
CA LYS A 423 0.68 17.73 -16.39
C LYS A 423 0.80 19.24 -16.52
N TYR A 424 1.26 19.94 -15.48
CA TYR A 424 1.60 21.35 -15.56
C TYR A 424 3.00 21.53 -16.17
N MET A 425 3.98 20.75 -15.71
CA MET A 425 5.33 20.72 -16.28
C MET A 425 5.32 20.45 -17.79
N GLU A 426 4.54 19.45 -18.24
CA GLU A 426 4.40 19.08 -19.66
C GLU A 426 3.86 20.20 -20.56
N ALA A 427 3.25 21.26 -19.99
CA ALA A 427 2.81 22.42 -20.76
C ALA A 427 3.97 23.36 -21.15
N PHE A 428 5.15 23.20 -20.55
CA PHE A 428 6.33 24.03 -20.83
C PHE A 428 7.37 23.24 -21.63
N LYS A 429 8.06 23.91 -22.55
CA LYS A 429 9.19 23.31 -23.27
C LYS A 429 10.45 23.27 -22.43
N ASN A 430 10.65 24.28 -21.58
CA ASN A 430 11.83 24.40 -20.74
C ASN A 430 11.41 24.55 -19.27
N ILE A 431 12.09 23.83 -18.38
CA ILE A 431 12.04 24.02 -16.94
C ILE A 431 13.42 24.47 -16.47
N VAL A 432 13.47 25.63 -15.82
CA VAL A 432 14.63 26.12 -15.08
C VAL A 432 14.32 25.92 -13.61
N TRP A 433 15.01 24.98 -12.97
CA TRP A 433 14.80 24.61 -11.58
C TRP A 433 15.98 25.07 -10.75
N PHE A 434 15.74 25.85 -9.71
CA PHE A 434 16.81 26.23 -8.78
C PHE A 434 16.48 25.81 -7.35
N THR A 435 17.46 25.19 -6.69
CA THR A 435 17.31 24.60 -5.36
C THR A 435 17.92 25.45 -4.25
N GLY A 436 18.66 26.51 -4.61
CA GLY A 436 19.34 27.38 -3.66
C GLY A 436 20.32 26.58 -2.79
N ILE A 437 20.02 26.45 -1.50
CA ILE A 437 20.80 25.65 -0.54
C ILE A 437 20.00 24.48 0.07
N SER A 438 18.92 24.06 -0.58
CA SER A 438 18.04 22.99 -0.12
C SER A 438 18.76 21.63 -0.12
N TYR A 439 18.81 20.99 1.07
CA TYR A 439 19.54 19.74 1.34
C TYR A 439 18.75 18.82 2.31
N PRO A 440 18.92 17.48 2.27
CA PRO A 440 19.55 16.69 1.22
C PRO A 440 18.54 16.32 0.11
N GLY A 441 19.00 16.28 -1.14
CA GLY A 441 18.24 15.73 -2.28
C GLY A 441 16.95 16.48 -2.62
N PRO A 442 17.03 17.77 -2.98
CA PRO A 442 15.87 18.62 -3.31
C PRO A 442 14.96 18.00 -4.39
N LEU A 443 15.55 17.33 -5.38
CA LEU A 443 14.78 16.74 -6.49
C LEU A 443 14.07 15.43 -6.16
N LEU A 444 14.37 14.75 -5.05
CA LEU A 444 13.93 13.37 -4.79
C LEU A 444 12.41 13.18 -4.91
N ALA A 445 11.63 14.16 -4.46
CA ALA A 445 10.17 14.11 -4.55
C ALA A 445 9.64 14.24 -5.99
N TYR A 446 10.45 14.80 -6.90
CA TYR A 446 10.07 15.18 -8.26
C TYR A 446 10.75 14.35 -9.34
N GLU A 447 11.79 13.57 -9.04
CA GLU A 447 12.56 12.79 -10.03
C GLU A 447 11.68 11.97 -10.97
N ARG A 448 10.61 11.34 -10.46
CA ARG A 448 9.67 10.57 -11.29
C ARG A 448 8.94 11.45 -12.31
N SER A 449 8.51 12.64 -11.89
CA SER A 449 7.83 13.61 -12.76
C SER A 449 8.81 14.25 -13.74
N LEU A 450 10.02 14.60 -13.29
CA LEU A 450 11.08 15.15 -14.13
C LEU A 450 11.53 14.13 -15.20
N ALA A 451 11.67 12.86 -14.84
CA ALA A 451 11.94 11.78 -15.79
C ALA A 451 10.85 11.70 -16.88
N ALA A 452 9.58 11.66 -16.47
CA ALA A 452 8.46 11.61 -17.41
C ALA A 452 8.38 12.86 -18.31
N TYR A 453 8.68 14.04 -17.74
CA TYR A 453 8.77 15.29 -18.48
C TYR A 453 9.87 15.26 -19.55
N LEU A 454 11.08 14.79 -19.19
CA LEU A 454 12.21 14.64 -20.11
C LEU A 454 11.96 13.57 -21.18
N ASP A 455 11.35 12.44 -20.81
CA ASP A 455 10.94 11.38 -21.75
C ASP A 455 9.94 11.90 -22.80
N ASN A 456 9.14 12.89 -22.44
CA ASN A 456 8.18 13.56 -23.33
C ASN A 456 8.78 14.72 -24.13
N GLY A 457 10.11 14.87 -24.12
CA GLY A 457 10.84 15.87 -24.90
C GLY A 457 10.97 17.24 -24.24
N GLY A 458 10.68 17.35 -22.93
CA GLY A 458 10.95 18.55 -22.15
C GLY A 458 12.45 18.79 -21.96
N HIS A 459 12.81 20.04 -21.64
CA HIS A 459 14.19 20.44 -21.36
C HIS A 459 14.34 20.90 -19.92
N LEU A 460 15.35 20.39 -19.20
CA LEU A 460 15.59 20.70 -17.80
C LEU A 460 16.97 21.33 -17.59
N MET A 461 16.99 22.48 -16.93
CA MET A 461 18.16 23.06 -16.28
C MET A 461 17.95 22.98 -14.77
N VAL A 462 18.91 22.44 -14.03
CA VAL A 462 18.91 22.43 -12.56
C VAL A 462 20.14 23.18 -12.04
N SER A 463 19.97 24.00 -11.00
CA SER A 463 21.05 24.73 -10.34
C SER A 463 20.85 24.82 -8.83
N GLY A 464 21.92 24.72 -8.05
CA GLY A 464 21.89 24.92 -6.59
C GLY A 464 23.02 24.22 -5.87
N GLN A 465 23.02 24.28 -4.54
CA GLN A 465 24.02 23.65 -3.68
C GLN A 465 23.54 22.26 -3.25
N ASP A 466 24.46 21.29 -3.17
CA ASP A 466 24.23 19.97 -2.56
C ASP A 466 23.11 19.15 -3.22
N ILE A 467 22.92 19.31 -4.54
CA ILE A 467 21.85 18.61 -5.29
C ILE A 467 22.05 17.09 -5.22
N LEU A 468 23.30 16.62 -5.18
CA LEU A 468 23.67 15.21 -5.24
C LEU A 468 24.10 14.63 -3.89
N ASP A 469 23.97 15.39 -2.80
CA ASP A 469 24.53 15.00 -1.52
C ASP A 469 23.94 13.67 -0.97
N GLN A 470 24.79 12.91 -0.28
CA GLN A 470 24.51 11.63 0.35
C GLN A 470 23.86 10.62 -0.63
N GLY A 471 22.66 10.15 -0.29
CA GLY A 471 21.92 9.18 -1.09
C GLY A 471 21.29 9.78 -2.34
N ALA A 472 21.18 11.11 -2.46
CA ALA A 472 20.53 11.76 -3.59
C ALA A 472 21.29 11.54 -4.89
N GLY A 473 22.63 11.53 -4.86
CA GLY A 473 23.46 11.23 -6.04
C GLY A 473 23.34 9.78 -6.55
N THR A 474 22.79 8.86 -5.74
CA THR A 474 22.74 7.43 -6.10
C THR A 474 21.51 7.02 -6.92
N THR A 475 20.61 7.95 -7.24
CA THR A 475 19.34 7.61 -7.89
C THR A 475 19.50 7.27 -9.37
N ASP A 476 18.57 6.46 -9.88
CA ASP A 476 18.47 6.18 -11.32
C ASP A 476 18.21 7.46 -12.12
N PHE A 477 17.57 8.47 -11.54
CA PHE A 477 17.36 9.75 -12.21
C PHE A 477 18.68 10.49 -12.43
N VAL A 478 19.50 10.63 -11.38
CA VAL A 478 20.82 11.26 -11.47
C VAL A 478 21.70 10.55 -12.51
N LYS A 479 21.69 9.22 -12.52
CA LYS A 479 22.48 8.45 -13.48
C LYS A 479 21.94 8.53 -14.92
N ASN A 480 20.64 8.31 -15.11
CA ASN A 480 20.06 8.09 -16.43
C ASN A 480 19.62 9.39 -17.12
N TYR A 481 19.24 10.40 -16.35
CA TYR A 481 18.78 11.69 -16.86
C TYR A 481 19.81 12.78 -16.63
N LEU A 482 20.40 12.90 -15.43
CA LEU A 482 21.45 13.91 -15.19
C LEU A 482 22.82 13.51 -15.76
N HIS A 483 22.98 12.24 -16.13
CA HIS A 483 24.22 11.64 -16.64
C HIS A 483 25.42 11.78 -15.69
N VAL A 484 25.16 11.75 -14.38
CA VAL A 484 26.21 11.81 -13.35
C VAL A 484 26.46 10.41 -12.78
N ASN A 485 27.72 9.98 -12.82
CA ASN A 485 28.17 8.77 -12.13
C ASN A 485 28.65 9.16 -10.73
N TRP A 486 27.75 9.13 -9.76
CA TRP A 486 28.06 9.49 -8.37
C TRP A 486 29.05 8.51 -7.73
N ASP A 487 30.16 9.04 -7.21
CA ASP A 487 31.26 8.31 -6.58
C ASP A 487 31.20 8.32 -5.04
N GLY A 488 30.21 9.03 -4.47
CA GLY A 488 29.98 9.12 -3.03
C GLY A 488 30.91 10.11 -2.32
N SER A 489 31.68 10.93 -3.05
CA SER A 489 32.62 11.89 -2.47
C SER A 489 32.09 13.31 -2.43
N GLU A 490 32.35 14.02 -1.31
CA GLU A 490 32.12 15.46 -1.20
C GLU A 490 32.82 16.26 -2.32
N THR A 491 33.89 15.72 -2.90
CA THR A 491 34.60 16.38 -4.01
C THR A 491 33.78 16.41 -5.31
N GLN A 492 32.91 15.42 -5.53
CA GLN A 492 31.98 15.43 -6.66
C GLN A 492 30.71 16.23 -6.37
N ASN A 493 30.34 16.40 -5.10
CA ASN A 493 29.22 17.26 -4.66
C ASN A 493 29.62 18.75 -4.60
N ASP A 494 30.88 19.07 -4.31
CA ASP A 494 31.36 20.46 -4.18
C ASP A 494 32.10 20.94 -5.45
N ILE A 495 31.52 20.74 -6.65
CA ILE A 495 32.18 21.17 -7.88
C ILE A 495 31.93 22.65 -8.11
N ALA A 496 33.02 23.44 -8.13
CA ALA A 496 32.92 24.86 -8.44
C ALA A 496 32.24 25.10 -9.80
N THR A 497 31.32 26.08 -9.85
CA THR A 497 30.45 26.43 -10.99
C THR A 497 31.19 26.67 -12.33
N ALA A 498 32.49 26.91 -12.29
CA ALA A 498 33.34 27.09 -13.47
C ALA A 498 33.84 25.77 -14.10
N ASN A 499 33.66 24.63 -13.43
CA ASN A 499 34.24 23.33 -13.82
C ASN A 499 33.20 22.32 -14.33
N PHE A 500 31.91 22.66 -14.39
CA PHE A 500 30.89 21.79 -14.99
C PHE A 500 30.92 21.93 -16.51
N HIS A 501 31.68 21.03 -17.15
CA HIS A 501 31.76 20.90 -18.60
C HIS A 501 30.90 19.71 -19.06
N SER A 502 29.63 20.00 -19.35
CA SER A 502 28.82 19.40 -20.42
C SER A 502 28.71 17.86 -20.51
N VAL A 503 27.48 17.36 -20.53
CA VAL A 503 27.09 16.48 -21.64
C VAL A 503 27.38 17.29 -22.92
N ALA A 504 28.43 16.93 -23.65
CA ALA A 504 29.03 17.77 -24.70
C ALA A 504 27.98 18.35 -25.67
N GLY A 505 27.80 19.67 -25.63
CA GLY A 505 26.96 20.42 -26.54
C GLY A 505 26.73 21.83 -25.99
N SER A 506 26.99 22.87 -26.79
CA SER A 506 26.54 24.22 -26.48
C SER A 506 25.01 24.24 -26.35
N LEU A 507 24.45 24.89 -25.31
CA LEU A 507 23.03 25.28 -25.33
C LEU A 507 22.83 26.28 -26.46
N THR A 508 22.50 25.77 -27.65
CA THR A 508 22.15 26.57 -28.81
C THR A 508 20.65 26.61 -29.09
N ASP A 509 19.82 25.93 -28.29
CA ASP A 509 18.35 25.92 -28.43
C ASP A 509 17.67 27.11 -27.71
N GLY A 510 18.24 28.30 -27.87
CA GLY A 510 17.49 29.55 -27.70
C GLY A 510 17.42 30.16 -26.30
N ILE A 511 18.08 29.59 -25.28
CA ILE A 511 18.06 30.15 -23.90
C ILE A 511 19.15 31.22 -23.70
N GLY A 512 20.19 31.24 -24.54
CA GLY A 512 21.32 32.16 -24.41
C GLY A 512 22.16 31.92 -23.15
N THR A 513 23.11 32.80 -22.87
CA THR A 513 23.94 32.76 -21.65
C THR A 513 23.24 33.53 -20.53
N VAL A 514 22.77 32.83 -19.49
CA VAL A 514 22.34 33.44 -18.22
C VAL A 514 23.56 34.03 -17.51
N ALA A 515 23.51 35.33 -17.17
CA ALA A 515 24.63 36.02 -16.55
C ALA A 515 24.91 35.50 -15.13
N ARG A 516 26.11 34.95 -14.94
CA ARG A 516 26.61 34.38 -13.68
C ARG A 516 26.82 35.48 -12.64
N THR A 517 25.91 35.64 -11.69
CA THR A 517 26.19 36.44 -10.49
C THR A 517 26.28 35.48 -9.31
N PRO A 518 27.43 35.33 -8.63
CA PRO A 518 27.56 34.46 -7.47
C PRO A 518 26.70 35.02 -6.35
N VAL A 519 25.50 34.46 -6.17
CA VAL A 519 24.48 34.99 -5.25
C VAL A 519 24.93 34.88 -3.79
N LEU A 520 25.82 33.92 -3.46
CA LEU A 520 26.25 33.64 -2.08
C LEU A 520 27.75 33.88 -1.79
N GLY A 521 28.48 34.57 -2.67
CA GLY A 521 29.83 35.04 -2.36
C GLY A 521 30.94 33.99 -2.18
N THR A 522 30.70 32.70 -2.48
CA THR A 522 31.72 31.64 -2.59
C THR A 522 31.35 30.63 -3.71
N PRO A 523 32.28 29.88 -4.31
CA PRO A 523 32.07 29.16 -5.57
C PRO A 523 31.48 27.75 -5.38
N PHE A 524 30.39 27.60 -4.62
CA PHE A 524 29.75 26.30 -4.34
C PHE A 524 28.32 26.27 -4.87
N MET A 525 28.16 26.28 -6.19
CA MET A 525 26.88 26.04 -6.85
C MET A 525 27.11 24.97 -7.91
N ASP A 526 26.40 23.86 -7.80
CA ASP A 526 26.30 22.84 -8.83
C ASP A 526 25.36 23.34 -9.94
N GLU A 527 25.78 23.22 -11.19
CA GLU A 527 24.96 23.54 -12.36
C GLU A 527 24.86 22.29 -13.23
N ILE A 528 23.65 21.74 -13.38
CA ILE A 528 23.38 20.58 -14.24
C ILE A 528 22.48 21.05 -15.37
N THR A 529 23.06 21.26 -16.55
CA THR A 529 22.28 21.56 -17.76
C THR A 529 22.21 20.34 -18.66
N LEU A 530 21.00 19.89 -18.99
CA LEU A 530 20.79 18.80 -19.93
C LEU A 530 20.64 19.32 -21.36
N ASN A 531 21.39 18.69 -22.27
CA ASN A 531 21.32 18.97 -23.70
C ASN A 531 20.88 17.69 -24.43
N ASN A 532 19.66 17.73 -24.97
CA ASN A 532 19.04 16.79 -25.89
C ASN A 532 18.57 15.41 -25.38
N ALA A 533 17.43 15.01 -25.98
CA ALA A 533 16.61 13.82 -25.79
C ALA A 533 17.36 12.50 -25.52
N ALA A 534 16.73 11.66 -24.69
CA ALA A 534 17.17 10.31 -24.33
C ALA A 534 17.64 9.48 -25.55
N PRO A 535 18.77 8.75 -25.46
CA PRO A 535 19.06 7.69 -26.41
C PRO A 535 17.99 6.60 -26.27
N THR A 536 17.50 6.12 -27.40
CA THR A 536 16.62 4.95 -27.51
C THR A 536 17.09 3.83 -26.57
N ARG A 537 16.20 3.35 -25.67
CA ARG A 537 16.42 2.12 -24.88
C ARG A 537 16.93 1.02 -25.81
N SER A 538 18.15 0.54 -25.58
CA SER A 538 18.52 -0.78 -26.08
C SER A 538 17.68 -1.83 -25.34
N PRO A 539 17.06 -2.79 -26.03
CA PRO A 539 16.31 -3.84 -25.37
C PRO A 539 17.28 -4.75 -24.61
N SER A 540 17.04 -4.91 -23.30
CA SER A 540 17.53 -6.04 -22.51
C SER A 540 16.56 -7.20 -22.60
#